data_AF-A0A4Q3VA53-F1
#
_entry.id   AF-A0A4Q3VA53-F1
#
_cell.length_a   1.000
_cell.length_b   1.000
_cell.length_c   1.000
_cell.angle_alpha   90.00
_cell.angle_beta   90.00
_cell.angle_gamma   90.00
#
_symmetry.space_group_name_H-M   'P 1'
#
loop_
_entity.id
_entity.type
_entity.pdbx_description
1 polymer ?
#
loop_
_entity_poly.entity_id
_entity_poly.type
_entity_poly.pdbx_seq_one_letter_code
_entity_poly.pdbx_strand_id
1 'polypeptide(L)'
;MKLLKPFLFIACAIAAGAYFARGGWEEAKRQQAVAQTQENRMKTAENERAQLLRKEAEISGPGGQEAIARREGYMKPNEVRAPK
;
A
#
# COMPACT_ATOMS: atom_id res chain seq x y z
N MET A 1 44.68 44.39 5.85
CA MET A 1 44.71 42.91 5.96
C MET A 1 44.00 42.32 7.20
N LYS A 2 43.58 43.10 8.21
CA LYS A 2 42.94 42.54 9.44
C LYS A 2 41.50 42.00 9.25
N LEU A 3 40.78 42.47 8.22
CA LEU A 3 39.39 42.07 7.92
C LEU A 3 39.24 40.82 7.04
N LEU A 4 40.32 40.34 6.42
CA LEU A 4 40.24 39.20 5.50
C LEU A 4 40.05 37.86 6.24
N LYS A 5 40.68 37.71 7.40
CA LYS A 5 40.60 36.50 8.25
C LYS A 5 39.19 36.18 8.76
N PRO A 6 38.42 37.14 9.33
CA PRO A 6 37.06 36.85 9.78
C PRO A 6 36.12 36.50 8.61
N PHE A 7 36.28 37.16 7.46
CA PHE A 7 35.50 36.83 6.26
C PHE A 7 35.77 35.41 5.75
N LEU A 8 37.03 34.99 5.72
CA LEU A 8 37.39 33.62 5.33
C LEU A 8 36.79 32.58 6.29
N PHE A 9 36.79 32.90 7.59
CA PHE A 9 36.22 32.02 8.62
C PHE A 9 34.70 31.87 8.47
N ILE A 10 34.00 32.99 8.22
CA ILE A 10 32.56 33.00 7.96
C ILE A 10 32.24 32.19 6.69
N ALA A 11 33.01 32.37 5.62
CA ALA A 11 32.81 31.64 4.37
C ALA A 11 33.00 30.11 4.56
N CYS A 12 34.02 29.69 5.32
CA CYS A 12 34.22 28.28 5.67
C CYS A 12 33.08 27.71 6.51
N ALA A 13 32.55 28.47 7.47
CA ALA A 13 31.42 28.04 8.29
C ALA A 13 30.14 27.84 7.48
N ILE A 14 29.83 28.76 6.55
CA ILE A 14 28.68 28.65 5.65
C ILE A 14 28.82 27.45 4.72
N ALA A 15 30.02 27.24 4.15
CA ALA A 15 30.30 26.11 3.26
C ALA A 15 30.16 24.77 4.00
N ALA A 16 30.67 24.66 5.22
CA ALA A 16 30.52 23.46 6.05
C ALA A 16 29.05 23.20 6.39
N GLY A 17 28.30 24.23 6.81
CA GLY A 17 26.87 24.11 7.10
C GLY A 17 26.05 23.65 5.88
N ALA A 18 26.32 24.22 4.70
CA ALA A 18 25.68 23.82 3.45
C ALA A 18 26.01 22.36 3.05
N TYR A 19 27.26 21.93 3.30
CA TYR A 19 27.69 20.55 3.03
C TYR A 19 26.94 19.55 3.92
N PHE A 20 26.85 19.81 5.23
CA PHE A 20 26.11 18.95 6.15
C PHE A 20 24.59 18.96 5.90
N ALA A 21 24.03 20.10 5.50
CA ALA A 21 22.61 20.20 5.17
C ALA A 21 22.22 19.30 3.98
N ARG A 22 23.12 19.09 3.02
CA ARG A 22 22.86 18.30 1.80
C ARG A 22 22.41 16.87 2.10
N GLY A 23 23.01 16.22 3.11
CA GLY A 23 22.65 14.86 3.51
C GLY A 23 21.23 14.76 4.09
N GLY A 24 20.79 15.78 4.85
CA GLY A 24 19.45 15.81 5.43
C GLY A 24 18.32 15.86 4.39
N TRP A 25 18.54 16.56 3.27
CA TRP A 25 17.55 16.63 2.19
C TRP A 25 17.39 15.31 1.44
N GLU A 26 18.47 14.56 1.24
CA GLU A 26 18.40 13.22 0.64
C GLU A 26 17.71 12.22 1.57
N GLU A 27 18.00 12.28 2.86
CA GLU A 27 17.36 11.42 3.87
C GLU A 27 15.85 11.71 3.98
N ALA A 28 15.46 13.00 3.98
CA ALA A 28 14.06 13.40 3.99
C ALA A 28 13.29 12.88 2.76
N LYS A 29 13.89 12.97 1.56
CA LYS A 29 13.30 12.40 0.34
C LYS A 29 13.16 10.89 0.41
N ARG A 30 14.15 10.19 0.95
CA ARG A 30 14.07 8.73 1.16
C ARG A 30 12.95 8.36 2.12
N GLN A 31 12.84 9.06 3.25
CA GLN A 31 11.78 8.82 4.22
C GLN A 31 10.39 9.06 3.61
N GLN A 32 10.23 10.12 2.83
CA GLN A 32 8.97 10.41 2.14
C GLN A 32 8.61 9.32 1.12
N ALA A 33 9.58 8.85 0.33
CA ALA A 33 9.38 7.76 -0.62
C ALA A 33 9.00 6.44 0.07
N VAL A 34 9.64 6.12 1.20
CA VAL A 34 9.30 4.94 2.01
C VAL A 34 7.89 5.05 2.56
N ALA A 35 7.52 6.20 3.16
CA ALA A 35 6.18 6.43 3.69
C ALA A 35 5.10 6.27 2.61
N GLN A 36 5.31 6.87 1.44
CA GLN A 36 4.38 6.76 0.31
C GLN A 36 4.26 5.32 -0.19
N THR A 37 5.36 4.58 -0.23
CA THR A 37 5.35 3.15 -0.61
C THR A 37 4.56 2.31 0.40
N GLN A 38 4.72 2.57 1.69
CA GLN A 38 3.96 1.86 2.73
C GLN A 38 2.47 2.20 2.68
N GLU A 39 2.11 3.46 2.45
CA GLU A 39 0.72 3.88 2.29
C GLU A 39 0.04 3.17 1.11
N ASN A 40 0.73 3.10 -0.04
CA ASN A 40 0.21 2.38 -1.21
C ASN A 40 0.05 0.87 -0.95
N ARG A 41 0.98 0.26 -0.20
CA ARG A 41 0.88 -1.15 0.23
C ARG A 41 -0.31 -1.38 1.17
N MET A 42 -0.58 -0.46 2.09
CA MET A 42 -1.75 -0.58 2.96
C MET A 42 -3.05 -0.44 2.18
N LYS A 43 -3.16 0.55 1.28
CA LYS A 43 -4.36 0.73 0.45
C LYS A 43 -4.65 -0.48 -0.43
N THR A 44 -3.60 -1.08 -1.01
CA THR A 44 -3.75 -2.30 -1.81
C THR A 44 -4.20 -3.48 -0.96
N ALA A 45 -3.58 -3.69 0.21
CA ALA A 45 -4.00 -4.74 1.15
C ALA A 45 -5.45 -4.55 1.66
N GLU A 46 -5.88 -3.32 1.93
CA GLU A 46 -7.26 -3.03 2.32
C GLU A 46 -8.25 -3.33 1.19
N ASN A 47 -7.93 -2.95 -0.04
CA ASN A 47 -8.76 -3.26 -1.20
C ASN A 47 -8.86 -4.76 -1.45
N GLU A 48 -7.75 -5.50 -1.34
CA GLU A 48 -7.74 -6.96 -1.45
C GLU A 48 -8.61 -7.60 -0.36
N ARG A 49 -8.48 -7.15 0.89
CA ARG A 49 -9.29 -7.62 2.00
C ARG A 49 -10.78 -7.35 1.75
N ALA A 50 -11.14 -6.17 1.26
CA ALA A 50 -12.51 -5.83 0.94
C ALA A 50 -13.08 -6.71 -0.19
N GLN A 51 -12.27 -7.03 -1.20
CA GLN A 51 -12.67 -7.95 -2.27
C GLN A 51 -12.87 -9.38 -1.78
N LEU A 52 -11.98 -9.86 -0.91
CA LEU A 52 -12.11 -11.19 -0.31
C LEU A 52 -13.38 -11.30 0.53
N LEU A 53 -13.68 -10.29 1.36
CA LEU A 53 -14.91 -10.25 2.14
C LEU A 53 -16.16 -10.25 1.25
N ARG A 54 -16.14 -9.55 0.10
CA ARG A 54 -17.24 -9.58 -0.87
C ARG A 54 -17.44 -10.96 -1.48
N LYS A 55 -16.35 -11.62 -1.88
CA LYS A 55 -16.40 -12.99 -2.43
C LYS A 55 -16.90 -13.99 -1.39
N GLU A 56 -16.45 -13.85 -0.14
CA GLU A 56 -16.91 -14.68 0.97
C GLU A 56 -18.39 -14.47 1.27
N ALA A 57 -18.86 -13.22 1.26
CA ALA A 57 -20.29 -12.91 1.38
C ALA A 57 -21.12 -13.48 0.22
N GLU A 58 -20.61 -13.45 -1.00
CA GLU A 58 -21.27 -14.02 -2.18
C GLU A 58 -21.39 -15.55 -2.08
N ILE A 59 -20.32 -16.21 -1.64
CA ILE A 59 -20.28 -17.67 -1.43
C ILE A 59 -21.18 -18.09 -0.25
N SER A 60 -21.11 -17.37 0.87
CA SER A 60 -21.86 -17.70 2.08
C SER A 60 -23.35 -17.37 1.98
N GLY A 61 -23.76 -16.54 1.03
CA GLY A 61 -25.17 -16.25 0.77
C GLY A 61 -25.97 -17.48 0.31
N PRO A 62 -27.32 -17.47 0.45
CA PRO A 62 -28.17 -18.62 0.10
C PRO A 62 -28.00 -19.09 -1.35
N GLY A 63 -27.83 -18.15 -2.29
CA GLY A 63 -27.60 -18.45 -3.70
C GLY A 63 -26.20 -19.01 -3.99
N GLY A 64 -25.17 -18.55 -3.27
CA GLY A 64 -23.80 -19.05 -3.40
C GLY A 64 -23.65 -20.48 -2.86
N GLN A 65 -24.23 -20.75 -1.69
CA GLN A 65 -24.27 -22.09 -1.11
C GLN A 65 -25.05 -23.07 -2.01
N GLU A 66 -26.18 -22.64 -2.57
CA GLU A 66 -26.95 -23.46 -3.51
C GLU A 66 -26.17 -23.71 -4.81
N ALA A 67 -25.43 -22.73 -5.33
CA ALA A 67 -24.57 -22.91 -6.50
C ALA A 67 -23.42 -23.88 -6.25
N ILE A 68 -22.82 -23.86 -5.04
CA ILE A 68 -21.78 -24.82 -4.63
C ILE A 68 -22.38 -26.21 -4.47
N ALA A 69 -23.50 -26.34 -3.77
CA ALA A 69 -24.19 -27.61 -3.60
C ALA A 69 -24.54 -28.25 -4.95
N ARG A 70 -25.04 -27.45 -5.91
CA ARG A 70 -25.32 -27.93 -7.29
C ARG A 70 -24.06 -28.36 -8.05
N ARG A 71 -22.90 -27.71 -7.84
CA ARG A 71 -21.61 -28.16 -8.41
C ARG A 71 -21.15 -29.50 -7.81
N GLU A 72 -21.41 -29.73 -6.53
CA GLU A 72 -21.11 -30.99 -5.84
C GLU A 72 -22.13 -32.10 -6.13
N GLY A 73 -23.13 -31.83 -6.98
CA GLY A 73 -24.10 -32.81 -7.46
C GLY A 73 -25.38 -32.90 -6.61
N TYR A 74 -25.55 -32.01 -5.62
CA TYR A 74 -26.80 -31.92 -4.88
C TYR A 74 -27.92 -31.32 -5.75
N MET A 75 -29.07 -32.00 -5.77
CA MET A 75 -30.32 -31.46 -6.32
C MET A 75 -31.34 -31.32 -5.19
N LYS A 76 -32.21 -30.30 -5.25
CA LYS A 76 -33.28 -30.15 -4.26
C LYS A 76 -34.21 -31.36 -4.30
N PRO A 77 -34.79 -31.80 -3.16
CA PRO A 77 -35.58 -33.04 -3.06
C PRO A 77 -36.83 -33.17 -3.97
N ASN A 78 -37.16 -32.19 -4.82
CA ASN A 78 -38.27 -32.22 -5.77
C ASN A 78 -37.90 -31.64 -7.16
N GLU A 79 -36.61 -31.42 -7.44
CA GLU A 79 -36.16 -30.96 -8.76
C GLU A 79 -36.02 -32.15 -9.72
N VAL A 80 -36.87 -32.21 -10.74
CA VAL A 80 -36.73 -33.18 -11.83
C VAL A 80 -35.72 -32.62 -12.84
N ARG A 81 -34.64 -33.36 -13.11
CA ARG A 81 -33.65 -32.96 -14.12
C ARG A 81 -34.36 -32.87 -15.46
N ALA A 82 -34.53 -31.65 -15.99
CA ALA A 82 -35.15 -31.45 -17.29
C ALA A 82 -34.40 -32.30 -18.35
N PRO A 83 -35.11 -33.13 -19.14
CA PRO A 83 -34.48 -33.88 -20.21
C PRO A 83 -33.89 -32.90 -21.22
N LYS A 84 -32.69 -33.23 -21.70
CA LYS A 84 -31.90 -32.45 -22.66
C LYS A 84 -32.55 -32.43 -24.03
#